data_AF-A0AA37AEG7-F1
#
_entry.id   AF-A0AA37AEG7-F1
#
_cell.length_a   1.000
_cell.length_b   1.000
_cell.length_c   1.000
_cell.angle_alpha   90.00
_cell.angle_beta   90.00
_cell.angle_gamma   90.00
#
_symmetry.space_group_name_H-M   'P 1'
#
loop_
_entity.id
_entity.type
_entity.pdbx_description
1 polymer ?
#
loop_
_entity_poly.entity_id
_entity_poly.type
_entity_poly.pdbx_seq_one_letter_code
_entity_poly.pdbx_strand_id
1 'polypeptide(L)'
;MKLEEAIVYFESLLKRFEEMRETETSYWGKVHTETTIEAIRTALAALRPVSRERVEKVFPGCPYCKPDSEGYVQKFGAYSILNGELKTGHCKPQKIGFCPHCSRPLTDEAVEMVMKRMEVLNDAD
;
A
#
# COMPACT_ATOMS: atom_id res chain seq x y z
N MET A 1 23.12 11.48 7.66
CA MET A 1 21.65 11.42 7.59
C MET A 1 21.28 9.96 7.48
N LYS A 2 20.47 9.45 8.41
CA LYS A 2 19.93 8.09 8.33
C LYS A 2 18.93 8.00 7.17
N LEU A 3 18.70 6.79 6.65
CA LEU A 3 17.77 6.57 5.53
C LEU A 3 16.35 7.06 5.89
N GLU A 4 15.90 6.78 7.12
CA GLU A 4 14.64 7.25 7.67
C GLU A 4 14.54 8.78 7.70
N GLU A 5 15.61 9.47 8.14
CA GLU A 5 15.67 10.94 8.16
C GLU A 5 15.55 11.52 6.74
N ALA A 6 16.14 10.84 5.75
CA ALA A 6 16.02 11.22 4.34
C ALA A 6 14.58 11.05 3.84
N ILE A 7 13.96 9.91 4.12
CA ILE A 7 12.56 9.63 3.71
C ILE A 7 11.61 10.66 4.34
N VAL A 8 11.72 10.91 5.64
CA VAL A 8 10.90 11.92 6.34
C VAL A 8 11.10 13.31 5.74
N TYR A 9 12.35 13.67 5.43
CA TYR A 9 12.64 14.94 4.76
C TYR A 9 11.97 15.03 3.38
N PHE A 10 12.11 14.01 2.53
CA PHE A 10 11.49 14.00 1.21
C PHE A 10 9.96 13.95 1.26
N GLU A 11 9.35 13.26 2.23
CA GLU A 11 7.90 13.27 2.46
C GLU A 11 7.40 14.66 2.87
N SER A 12 8.13 15.34 3.75
CA SER A 12 7.81 16.72 4.13
C SER A 12 7.91 17.69 2.95
N LEU A 13 8.92 17.48 2.08
CA LEU A 13 9.12 18.28 0.87
C LEU A 13 8.00 18.04 -0.14
N LEU A 14 7.63 16.78 -0.35
CA LEU A 14 6.53 16.38 -1.23
C LEU A 14 5.24 17.10 -0.84
N LYS A 15 4.88 17.03 0.45
CA LYS A 15 3.68 17.69 0.99
C LYS A 15 3.68 19.19 0.69
N ARG A 16 4.81 19.86 0.93
CA ARG A 16 4.94 21.30 0.66
C ARG A 16 4.74 21.64 -0.82
N PHE A 17 5.28 20.85 -1.74
CA PHE A 17 5.11 21.09 -3.16
C PHE A 17 3.69 20.76 -3.65
N GLU A 18 3.04 19.75 -3.06
CA GLU A 18 1.63 19.45 -3.34
C GLU A 18 0.71 20.61 -2.91
N GLU A 19 0.93 21.19 -1.73
CA GLU A 19 0.23 22.40 -1.26
C GLU A 19 0.54 23.61 -2.17
N MET A 20 1.80 23.79 -2.56
CA MET A 20 2.21 24.87 -3.46
C MET A 20 1.47 24.78 -4.81
N ARG A 21 1.37 23.57 -5.38
CA ARG A 21 0.68 23.32 -6.65
C ARG A 21 -0.79 23.75 -6.61
N GLU A 22 -1.47 23.60 -5.48
CA GLU A 22 -2.88 24.02 -5.34
C GLU A 22 -3.06 25.54 -5.41
N THR A 23 -2.06 26.28 -4.94
CA THR A 23 -2.10 27.76 -4.89
C THR A 23 -1.42 28.43 -6.08
N GLU A 24 -0.64 27.67 -6.86
CA GLU A 24 0.15 28.20 -7.97
C GLU A 24 -0.73 28.55 -9.18
N THR A 25 -0.60 29.79 -9.66
CA THR A 25 -1.45 30.33 -10.74
C THR A 25 -0.68 30.53 -12.04
N SER A 26 0.64 30.65 -11.97
CA SER A 26 1.49 30.83 -13.13
C SER A 26 1.70 29.50 -13.87
N TYR A 27 1.75 29.55 -15.21
CA TYR A 27 2.03 28.39 -16.03
C TYR A 27 3.37 27.74 -15.67
N TRP A 28 4.44 28.55 -15.57
CA TRP A 28 5.78 28.07 -15.24
C TRP A 28 5.88 27.52 -13.81
N GLY A 29 5.18 28.14 -12.85
CA GLY A 29 5.12 27.62 -11.49
C GLY A 29 4.43 26.25 -11.45
N LYS A 30 3.31 26.08 -12.16
CA LYS A 30 2.62 24.77 -12.25
C LYS A 30 3.54 23.69 -12.81
N VAL A 31 4.15 23.94 -13.97
CA VAL A 31 5.08 22.98 -14.60
C VAL A 31 6.26 22.65 -13.67
N HIS A 32 6.82 23.65 -12.99
CA HIS A 32 7.91 23.44 -12.05
C HIS A 32 7.49 22.61 -10.83
N THR A 33 6.34 22.94 -10.21
CA THR A 33 5.81 22.20 -9.06
C THR A 33 5.49 20.74 -9.43
N GLU A 34 4.86 20.50 -10.57
CA GLU A 34 4.55 19.15 -11.07
C GLU A 34 5.83 18.33 -11.29
N THR A 35 6.81 18.89 -12.00
CA THR A 35 8.09 18.21 -12.25
C THR A 35 8.83 17.91 -10.94
N THR A 36 8.75 18.83 -9.97
CA THR A 36 9.39 18.65 -8.66
C THR A 36 8.71 17.56 -7.84
N ILE A 37 7.37 17.51 -7.84
CA ILE A 37 6.58 16.44 -7.20
C ILE A 37 6.97 15.08 -7.77
N GLU A 38 7.07 14.95 -9.10
CA GLU A 38 7.45 13.69 -9.76
C GLU A 38 8.86 13.25 -9.40
N ALA A 39 9.82 14.19 -9.38
CA ALA A 39 11.19 13.92 -8.98
C ALA A 39 11.28 13.45 -7.53
N ILE A 40 10.55 14.09 -6.60
CA ILE A 40 10.51 13.69 -5.19
C ILE A 40 9.87 12.31 -5.02
N ARG A 41 8.77 12.02 -5.72
CA ARG A 41 8.12 10.70 -5.69
C ARG A 41 9.07 9.60 -6.19
N THR A 42 9.84 9.90 -7.23
CA THR A 42 10.84 8.97 -7.78
C THR A 42 11.99 8.75 -6.77
N ALA A 43 12.48 9.81 -6.13
CA ALA A 43 13.49 9.72 -5.09
C ALA A 43 12.99 8.88 -3.89
N LEU A 44 11.76 9.11 -3.42
CA LEU A 44 11.15 8.31 -2.35
C LEU A 44 11.02 6.83 -2.73
N ALA A 45 10.60 6.53 -3.97
CA ALA A 45 10.51 5.16 -4.46
C ALA A 45 11.89 4.46 -4.49
N ALA A 46 12.96 5.20 -4.76
CA ALA A 46 14.33 4.67 -4.75
C ALA A 46 14.90 4.52 -3.32
N LEU A 47 14.52 5.41 -2.40
CA LEU A 47 14.97 5.39 -1.00
C LEU A 47 14.29 4.31 -0.17
N ARG A 48 13.06 3.91 -0.52
CA ARG A 48 12.34 2.82 0.17
C ARG A 48 13.00 1.47 -0.16
N PRO A 49 13.71 0.83 0.78
CA PRO A 49 14.48 -0.40 0.52
C PRO A 49 13.59 -1.61 0.24
N VAL A 50 12.31 -1.50 0.58
CA VAL A 50 11.31 -2.54 0.34
C VAL A 50 10.41 -2.09 -0.80
N SER A 51 10.65 -2.66 -1.98
CA SER A 51 9.77 -2.44 -3.14
C SER A 51 8.52 -3.31 -3.06
N ARG A 52 7.46 -2.87 -3.75
CA ARG A 52 6.25 -3.68 -3.97
C ARG A 52 6.57 -5.06 -4.53
N GLU A 53 7.48 -5.14 -5.50
CA GLU A 53 7.94 -6.40 -6.09
C GLU A 53 8.56 -7.33 -5.03
N ARG A 54 9.33 -6.78 -4.09
CA ARG A 54 9.92 -7.55 -2.98
C ARG A 54 8.84 -8.11 -2.06
N VAL A 55 7.82 -7.32 -1.73
CA VAL A 55 6.65 -7.79 -0.96
C VAL A 55 5.90 -8.88 -1.71
N GLU A 56 5.65 -8.71 -3.01
CA GLU A 56 4.94 -9.70 -3.82
C GLU A 56 5.73 -11.02 -3.96
N LYS A 57 7.07 -10.96 -3.97
CA LYS A 57 7.94 -12.16 -3.94
C LYS A 57 7.89 -12.89 -2.60
N VAL A 58 7.89 -12.17 -1.48
CA VAL A 58 7.78 -12.78 -0.14
C VAL A 58 6.38 -13.34 0.10
N PHE A 59 5.36 -12.75 -0.51
CA PHE A 59 3.95 -13.16 -0.42
C PHE A 59 3.41 -13.64 -1.78
N PRO A 60 3.85 -14.80 -2.31
CA PRO A 60 3.48 -15.30 -3.64
C PRO A 60 1.98 -15.63 -3.78
N GLY A 61 1.24 -15.65 -2.66
CA GLY A 61 -0.19 -15.90 -2.65
C GLY A 61 -0.54 -17.39 -2.67
N CYS A 62 -1.82 -17.68 -2.52
CA CYS A 62 -2.35 -19.03 -2.58
C CYS A 62 -3.47 -19.10 -3.64
N PRO A 63 -3.97 -20.30 -4.01
CA PRO A 63 -5.05 -20.46 -4.98
C PRO A 63 -6.32 -19.66 -4.64
N TYR A 64 -6.51 -19.32 -3.36
CA TYR A 64 -7.65 -18.56 -2.88
C TYR A 64 -7.49 -17.05 -3.02
N CYS A 65 -6.29 -16.51 -3.28
CA CYS A 65 -6.05 -15.06 -3.39
C CYS A 65 -6.67 -14.40 -4.65
N LYS A 66 -7.32 -15.18 -5.51
CA LYS A 66 -7.94 -14.66 -6.73
C LYS A 66 -9.28 -13.99 -6.40
N PRO A 67 -9.50 -12.74 -6.85
CA PRO A 67 -10.80 -12.12 -6.76
C PRO A 67 -11.80 -12.82 -7.70
N ASP A 68 -13.07 -12.83 -7.31
CA ASP A 68 -14.21 -13.19 -8.15
C ASP A 68 -14.60 -12.03 -9.08
N SER A 69 -15.68 -12.21 -9.84
CA SER A 69 -16.21 -11.20 -10.78
C SER A 69 -16.62 -9.89 -10.12
N GLU A 70 -16.79 -9.87 -8.79
CA GLU A 70 -17.16 -8.70 -8.00
C GLU A 70 -15.98 -8.11 -7.22
N GLY A 71 -14.77 -8.67 -7.40
CA GLY A 71 -13.54 -8.20 -6.76
C GLY A 71 -13.27 -8.81 -5.38
N TYR A 72 -14.02 -9.83 -4.95
CA TYR A 72 -13.86 -10.46 -3.65
C TYR A 72 -13.08 -11.76 -3.72
N VAL A 73 -12.28 -12.04 -2.70
CA VAL A 73 -11.50 -13.27 -2.61
C VAL A 73 -12.45 -14.47 -2.47
N GLN A 74 -12.48 -15.31 -3.51
CA GLN A 74 -13.53 -16.26 -3.91
C GLN A 74 -13.96 -17.31 -2.85
N LYS A 75 -13.34 -17.35 -1.67
CA LYS A 75 -13.69 -18.27 -0.56
C LYS A 75 -13.76 -17.62 0.84
N PHE A 76 -13.55 -16.31 0.93
CA PHE A 76 -13.58 -15.58 2.19
C PHE A 76 -14.68 -14.52 2.22
N GLY A 77 -15.78 -14.78 1.51
CA GLY A 77 -17.06 -14.15 1.79
C GLY A 77 -17.43 -14.40 3.26
N ALA A 78 -18.02 -13.41 3.92
CA ALA A 78 -18.18 -13.41 5.35
C ALA A 78 -18.85 -14.71 5.85
N TYR A 79 -18.16 -15.38 6.77
CA TYR A 79 -18.64 -16.58 7.47
C TYR A 79 -19.22 -16.15 8.82
N SER A 80 -20.35 -16.71 9.20
CA SER A 80 -20.86 -16.62 10.56
C SER A 80 -20.80 -17.98 11.22
N ILE A 81 -20.33 -18.02 12.47
CA ILE A 81 -20.47 -19.21 13.31
C ILE A 81 -21.80 -19.07 14.03
N LEU A 82 -22.77 -19.88 13.66
CA LEU A 82 -24.10 -19.88 14.29
C LEU A 82 -24.31 -21.28 14.86
N ASN A 83 -24.46 -21.38 16.19
CA ASN A 83 -24.59 -22.64 16.91
C ASN A 83 -23.43 -23.64 16.68
N GLY A 84 -22.20 -23.14 16.53
CA GLY A 84 -21.02 -23.98 16.31
C GLY A 84 -20.84 -24.46 14.86
N GLU A 85 -21.74 -24.10 13.95
CA GLU A 85 -21.64 -24.44 12.53
C GLU A 85 -21.14 -23.23 11.73
N LEU A 86 -20.16 -23.47 10.85
CA LEU A 86 -19.64 -22.47 9.91
C LEU A 86 -20.65 -22.28 8.76
N LYS A 87 -21.36 -21.16 8.74
CA LYS A 87 -22.27 -20.79 7.65
C LYS A 87 -21.61 -19.78 6.73
N THR A 88 -21.29 -20.20 5.52
CA THR A 88 -20.79 -19.36 4.42
C THR A 88 -21.97 -19.03 3.50
N GLY A 89 -22.39 -17.75 3.39
CA GLY A 89 -23.37 -17.36 2.38
C GLY A 89 -24.38 -16.25 2.74
N HIS A 90 -24.45 -15.79 3.99
CA HIS A 90 -25.47 -14.79 4.40
C HIS A 90 -24.94 -13.35 4.53
N CYS A 91 -23.64 -13.13 4.43
CA CYS A 91 -23.05 -11.83 4.68
C CYS A 91 -22.39 -11.32 3.41
N LYS A 92 -22.69 -10.05 3.05
CA LYS A 92 -22.02 -9.37 1.94
C LYS A 92 -20.51 -9.55 2.09
N PRO A 93 -19.81 -10.02 1.06
CA PRO A 93 -18.37 -10.18 1.15
C PRO A 93 -17.76 -8.83 1.50
N GLN A 94 -16.91 -8.80 2.53
CA GLN A 94 -16.22 -7.59 2.94
C GLN A 94 -14.94 -7.46 2.12
N LYS A 95 -14.55 -6.22 1.82
CA LYS A 95 -13.23 -5.95 1.23
C LYS A 95 -12.17 -6.29 2.26
N ILE A 96 -11.54 -7.47 2.12
CA ILE A 96 -10.46 -7.91 2.98
C ILE A 96 -9.12 -7.38 2.45
N GLY A 97 -8.32 -6.76 3.31
CA GLY A 97 -6.99 -6.25 2.96
C GLY A 97 -5.93 -7.34 2.83
N PHE A 98 -6.09 -8.45 3.57
CA PHE A 98 -5.12 -9.55 3.63
C PHE A 98 -5.81 -10.90 3.46
N CYS A 99 -5.12 -11.84 2.80
CA CYS A 99 -5.61 -13.21 2.68
C CYS A 99 -5.60 -13.90 4.06
N PRO A 100 -6.73 -14.44 4.56
CA PRO A 100 -6.74 -15.12 5.85
C PRO A 100 -5.95 -16.44 5.86
N HIS A 101 -5.71 -17.03 4.69
CA HIS A 101 -5.00 -18.30 4.56
C HIS A 101 -3.47 -18.12 4.52
N CYS A 102 -2.97 -17.12 3.78
CA CYS A 102 -1.53 -16.96 3.55
C CYS A 102 -1.00 -15.56 3.86
N SER A 103 -1.85 -14.69 4.42
CA SER A 103 -1.53 -13.31 4.80
C SER A 103 -1.04 -12.40 3.67
N ARG A 104 -1.12 -12.84 2.41
CA ARG A 104 -0.77 -12.00 1.26
C ARG A 104 -1.61 -10.72 1.29
N PRO A 105 -0.99 -9.53 1.15
CA PRO A 105 -1.72 -8.29 0.96
C PRO A 105 -2.46 -8.33 -0.38
N LEU A 106 -3.74 -7.99 -0.35
CA LEU A 106 -4.66 -8.06 -1.49
C LEU A 106 -5.00 -6.68 -2.06
N THR A 107 -4.77 -5.61 -1.28
CA THR A 107 -5.00 -4.23 -1.68
C THR A 107 -3.71 -3.42 -1.65
N ASP A 108 -3.67 -2.30 -2.36
CA ASP A 108 -2.50 -1.42 -2.42
C ASP A 108 -2.16 -0.85 -1.03
N GLU A 109 -3.18 -0.51 -0.23
CA GLU A 109 -3.00 -0.05 1.15
C GLU A 109 -2.39 -1.14 2.03
N ALA A 110 -2.81 -2.40 1.82
CA ALA A 110 -2.25 -3.54 2.54
C ALA A 110 -0.79 -3.80 2.16
N VAL A 111 -0.42 -3.64 0.89
CA VAL A 111 0.97 -3.70 0.43
C VAL A 111 1.79 -2.58 1.08
N GLU A 112 1.27 -1.36 1.12
CA GLU A 112 1.96 -0.22 1.74
C GLU A 112 2.20 -0.42 3.24
N MET A 113 1.21 -0.95 3.97
CA MET A 113 1.39 -1.30 5.39
C MET A 113 2.50 -2.33 5.61
N VAL A 114 2.59 -3.35 4.73
CA VAL A 114 3.65 -4.37 4.81
C VAL A 114 5.01 -3.79 4.47
N MET A 115 5.11 -2.94 3.45
CA MET A 115 6.36 -2.24 3.10
C MET A 115 6.87 -1.42 4.28
N LYS A 116 6.03 -0.55 4.85
CA LYS A 116 6.39 0.26 6.03
C LYS A 116 6.85 -0.60 7.21
N ARG A 117 6.18 -1.72 7.46
CA ARG A 117 6.55 -2.64 8.55
C ARG A 117 7.86 -3.37 8.31
N MET A 118 8.15 -3.75 7.06
CA MET A 118 9.42 -4.38 6.68
C MET A 118 10.59 -3.38 6.71
N GLU A 119 10.34 -2.10 6.41
CA GLU A 119 11.35 -1.03 6.51
C GLU A 119 11.83 -0.88 7.95
N VAL A 120 10.92 -0.70 8.91
CA VAL A 120 11.25 -0.61 10.35
C VAL A 120 12.06 -1.81 10.85
N LEU A 121 11.79 -3.01 10.32
CA LEU A 121 12.54 -4.21 10.71
C LEU A 121 13.95 -4.26 10.12
N ASN A 122 14.20 -3.67 8.94
CA ASN A 122 15.53 -3.61 8.34
C ASN A 122 16.42 -2.55 9.02
N ASP A 123 15.83 -1.50 9.60
CA ASP A 123 16.56 -0.43 10.28
C ASP A 123 16.94 -0.79 11.75
N ALA A 124 16.46 -1.94 12.25
CA ALA A 124 16.73 -2.44 13.60
C ALA A 124 18.00 -3.31 13.72
N ASP A 125 18.69 -3.57 12.61
CA ASP A 125 19.96 -4.30 12.51
C ASP A 125 21.13 -3.36 12.16
#